data_AF-A0A813KPX8-F1
#
_entry.id   AF-A0A813KPX8-F1
#
_cell.length_a   1.000
_cell.length_b   1.000
_cell.length_c   1.000
_cell.angle_alpha   90.00
_cell.angle_beta   90.00
_cell.angle_gamma   90.00
#
_symmetry.space_group_name_H-M   'P 1'
#
loop_
_entity.id
_entity.type
_entity.pdbx_description
1 polymer ?
#
loop_
_entity_poly.entity_id
_entity_poly.type
_entity_poly.pdbx_seq_one_letter_code
_entity_poly.pdbx_strand_id
1 'polypeptide(L)'
;MSQIPQTIWMLWFDDWDVAPELHRRCAESWRLFNPSWEVKTICRKDLPGLLGEFVQGYEKLRVAMNPLEKFGLSWIPPAAESDLLRLMLLVRHGGVWADSTMLCRRQLDSWLPAASISGFFAFAPESVPEKIPVMSSFLASEPSHPLVCAWLEKACLHWSRPSATRPDLGFFWVHHLFGELVSE
;
A
#
# COMPACT_ATOMS: atom_id res chain seq x y z
N MET A 1 7.01 -19.27 -13.43
CA MET A 1 5.77 -19.16 -12.63
C MET A 1 5.98 -17.96 -11.73
N SER A 2 5.03 -17.03 -11.69
CA SER A 2 5.08 -15.91 -10.76
C SER A 2 5.05 -16.44 -9.32
N GLN A 3 5.95 -15.97 -8.46
CA GLN A 3 6.06 -16.35 -7.06
C GLN A 3 5.87 -15.14 -6.17
N ILE A 4 4.62 -14.68 -6.07
CA ILE A 4 4.23 -13.73 -5.03
C ILE A 4 4.49 -14.38 -3.66
N PRO A 5 5.34 -13.76 -2.81
CA PRO A 5 5.60 -14.27 -1.47
C PRO A 5 4.32 -14.45 -0.65
N GLN A 6 4.24 -15.51 0.15
CA GLN A 6 3.05 -15.84 0.95
C GLN A 6 2.93 -14.99 2.23
N THR A 7 3.04 -13.67 2.09
CA THR A 7 2.90 -12.70 3.17
C THR A 7 1.77 -11.72 2.83
N ILE A 8 0.86 -11.52 3.78
CA ILE A 8 -0.22 -10.53 3.70
C ILE A 8 0.10 -9.42 4.71
N TRP A 9 0.33 -8.22 4.20
CA TRP A 9 0.59 -7.01 4.98
C TRP A 9 -0.71 -6.28 5.28
N MET A 10 -0.94 -5.98 6.56
CA MET A 10 -2.05 -5.15 7.01
C MET A 10 -1.55 -4.10 8.00
N LEU A 11 -1.84 -2.83 7.73
CA LEU A 11 -1.35 -1.71 8.55
C LEU A 11 -2.45 -1.12 9.44
N TRP A 12 -2.10 -0.95 10.71
CA TRP A 12 -2.76 -0.05 11.66
C TRP A 12 -1.64 0.71 12.37
N PHE A 13 -1.65 2.04 12.36
CA PHE A 13 -0.46 2.80 12.80
C PHE A 13 -0.18 2.70 14.30
N ASP A 14 -1.24 2.59 15.10
CA ASP A 14 -1.14 2.29 16.53
C ASP A 14 -1.00 0.78 16.75
N ASP A 15 -1.06 0.33 18.01
CA ASP A 15 -1.00 -1.10 18.29
C ASP A 15 -2.27 -1.84 17.82
N TRP A 16 -2.10 -3.03 17.24
CA TRP A 16 -3.21 -3.88 16.81
C TRP A 16 -4.05 -4.40 17.97
N ASP A 17 -3.47 -4.51 19.17
CA ASP A 17 -4.19 -4.91 20.38
C ASP A 17 -5.31 -3.91 20.73
N VAL A 18 -5.11 -2.62 20.41
CA VAL A 18 -6.08 -1.55 20.66
C VAL A 18 -6.89 -1.13 19.43
N ALA A 19 -6.61 -1.70 18.25
CA ALA A 19 -7.32 -1.37 17.02
C ALA A 19 -8.84 -1.59 17.15
N PRO A 20 -9.71 -0.79 16.50
CA PRO A 20 -11.15 -1.03 16.56
C PRO A 20 -11.53 -2.42 16.08
N GLU A 21 -12.65 -2.97 16.59
CA GLU A 21 -13.05 -4.35 16.31
C GLU A 21 -13.12 -4.66 14.81
N LEU A 22 -13.60 -3.73 14.00
CA LEU A 22 -13.63 -3.87 12.54
C LEU A 22 -12.28 -4.32 11.96
N HIS A 23 -11.18 -3.66 12.35
CA HIS A 23 -9.86 -3.96 11.81
C HIS A 23 -9.38 -5.34 12.27
N ARG A 24 -9.59 -5.68 13.55
CA ARG A 24 -9.23 -7.00 14.10
C ARG A 24 -10.02 -8.13 13.40
N ARG A 25 -11.32 -7.94 13.17
CA ARG A 25 -12.18 -8.90 12.44
C ARG A 25 -11.74 -9.08 10.99
N CYS A 26 -11.33 -8.01 10.32
CA CYS A 26 -10.76 -8.12 8.98
C CYS A 26 -9.47 -8.94 8.99
N ALA A 27 -8.53 -8.67 9.90
CA ALA A 27 -7.30 -9.48 10.00
C ALA A 27 -7.57 -10.96 10.36
N GLU A 28 -8.52 -11.24 11.26
CA GLU A 28 -8.98 -12.60 11.56
C GLU A 28 -9.49 -13.30 10.31
N SER A 29 -10.27 -12.62 9.46
CA SER A 29 -10.77 -13.20 8.21
C SER A 29 -9.62 -13.58 7.25
N TRP A 30 -8.58 -12.75 7.12
CA TRP A 30 -7.42 -13.07 6.28
C TRP A 30 -6.68 -14.30 6.79
N ARG A 31 -6.50 -14.44 8.12
CA ARG A 31 -5.87 -15.63 8.73
C ARG A 31 -6.72 -16.89 8.53
N LEU A 32 -8.04 -16.77 8.70
CA LEU A 32 -8.98 -17.88 8.55
C LEU A 32 -8.99 -18.44 7.13
N PHE A 33 -9.04 -17.57 6.12
CA PHE A 33 -9.12 -17.99 4.71
C PHE A 33 -7.77 -18.34 4.09
N ASN A 34 -6.65 -17.96 4.70
CA ASN A 34 -5.31 -18.16 4.14
C ASN A 34 -4.36 -18.80 5.16
N PRO A 35 -4.63 -20.04 5.62
CA PRO A 35 -3.80 -20.71 6.63
C PRO A 35 -2.37 -21.03 6.14
N SER A 36 -2.15 -21.06 4.82
CA SER A 36 -0.84 -21.20 4.19
C SER A 36 -0.06 -19.88 4.08
N TRP A 37 -0.66 -18.75 4.44
CA TRP A 37 -0.07 -17.41 4.33
C TRP A 37 0.22 -16.80 5.68
N GLU A 38 1.30 -16.04 5.77
CA GLU A 38 1.63 -15.26 6.97
C GLU A 38 0.91 -13.91 6.93
N VAL A 39 -0.07 -13.70 7.81
CA VAL A 39 -0.74 -12.39 7.96
C VAL A 39 0.05 -11.52 8.95
N LYS A 40 0.83 -10.59 8.42
CA LYS A 40 1.61 -9.59 9.16
C LYS A 40 0.79 -8.33 9.41
N THR A 41 0.24 -8.26 10.61
CA THR A 41 -0.32 -7.03 11.18
C THR A 41 0.82 -6.14 11.67
N ILE A 42 1.04 -5.02 11.00
CA ILE A 42 2.16 -4.11 11.25
C ILE A 42 1.66 -2.76 11.77
N CYS A 43 2.51 -2.06 12.51
CA CYS A 43 2.29 -0.72 13.03
C CYS A 43 3.55 0.14 12.99
N ARG A 44 3.46 1.38 13.50
CA ARG A 44 4.54 2.38 13.37
C ARG A 44 5.89 1.91 13.94
N LYS A 45 5.89 1.12 15.02
CA LYS A 45 7.12 0.59 15.65
C LYS A 45 7.86 -0.43 14.77
N ASP A 46 7.16 -1.09 13.84
CA ASP A 46 7.73 -2.14 12.97
C ASP A 46 8.41 -1.55 11.73
N LEU A 47 8.03 -0.33 11.32
CA LEU A 47 8.43 0.29 10.06
C LEU A 47 9.96 0.43 9.89
N PRO A 48 10.76 0.84 10.89
CA PRO A 48 12.21 0.96 10.70
C PRO A 48 12.86 -0.36 10.27
N GLY A 49 12.46 -1.48 10.86
CA GLY A 49 12.98 -2.81 10.52
C GLY A 49 12.48 -3.31 9.16
N LEU A 50 11.21 -3.06 8.84
CA LEU A 50 10.61 -3.49 7.58
C LEU A 50 11.16 -2.71 6.38
N LEU A 51 11.37 -1.40 6.54
CA LEU A 51 11.87 -0.53 5.46
C LEU A 51 13.38 -0.66 5.26
N GLY A 52 14.15 -0.92 6.33
CA GLY A 52 15.61 -0.99 6.23
C GLY A 52 16.19 0.29 5.63
N GLU A 53 16.95 0.17 4.55
CA GLU A 53 17.57 1.30 3.85
C GLU A 53 16.57 2.34 3.34
N PHE A 54 15.31 1.95 3.11
CA PHE A 54 14.27 2.85 2.62
C PHE A 54 13.77 3.81 3.70
N VAL A 55 14.10 3.59 4.98
CA VAL A 55 13.57 4.36 6.11
C VAL A 55 13.87 5.87 6.00
N GLN A 56 15.07 6.24 5.54
CA GLN A 56 15.44 7.66 5.41
C GLN A 56 14.63 8.35 4.31
N GLY A 57 14.43 7.67 3.18
CA GLY A 57 13.59 8.16 2.08
C GLY A 57 12.13 8.30 2.52
N TYR A 58 11.61 7.28 3.20
CA TYR A 58 10.26 7.30 3.78
C TYR A 58 10.05 8.49 4.71
N GLU A 59 10.92 8.73 5.69
CA GLU A 59 10.77 9.84 6.64
C GLU A 59 10.76 11.20 5.93
N LYS A 60 11.65 11.38 4.94
CA LYS A 60 11.68 12.60 4.12
C LYS A 60 10.37 12.83 3.38
N LEU A 61 9.84 11.80 2.73
CA LEU A 61 8.59 11.88 1.97
C LEU A 61 7.39 12.07 2.88
N ARG A 62 7.33 11.34 4.01
CA ARG A 62 6.29 11.45 5.04
C ARG A 62 6.15 12.89 5.54
N VAL A 63 7.26 13.55 5.85
CA VAL A 63 7.27 14.97 6.24
C VAL A 63 6.86 15.90 5.09
N ALA A 64 7.30 15.62 3.86
CA ALA A 64 6.94 16.43 2.68
C ALA A 64 5.46 16.31 2.29
N MET A 65 4.86 15.15 2.62
CA MET A 65 3.44 14.85 2.50
C MET A 65 2.64 15.57 3.59
N ASN A 66 3.11 15.58 4.84
CA ASN A 66 2.41 16.19 5.95
C ASN A 66 3.20 17.36 6.58
N PRO A 67 3.36 18.50 5.89
CA PRO A 67 4.19 19.61 6.36
C PRO A 67 3.66 20.28 7.63
N LEU A 68 2.39 20.05 7.96
CA LEU A 68 1.74 20.58 9.16
C LEU A 68 1.97 19.72 10.41
N GLU A 69 2.49 18.50 10.26
CA GLU A 69 2.69 17.56 11.37
C GLU A 69 3.55 18.16 12.48
N LYS A 70 4.57 18.94 12.11
CA LYS A 70 5.45 19.67 13.04
C LYS A 70 4.72 20.66 13.94
N PHE A 71 3.49 21.03 13.60
CA PHE A 71 2.61 21.90 14.39
C PHE A 71 1.51 21.12 15.13
N GLY A 72 1.58 19.78 15.16
CA GLY A 72 0.55 18.92 15.74
C GLY A 72 -0.73 18.85 14.90
N LEU A 73 -0.67 19.27 13.63
CA LEU A 73 -1.80 19.31 12.70
C LEU A 73 -1.54 18.33 11.54
N SER A 74 -2.57 17.64 11.04
CA SER A 74 -2.42 16.76 9.88
C SER A 74 -3.16 17.36 8.69
N TRP A 75 -2.45 17.71 7.61
CA TRP A 75 -3.08 18.08 6.33
C TRP A 75 -3.45 16.85 5.52
N ILE A 76 -2.66 15.77 5.67
CA ILE A 76 -2.85 14.52 4.95
C ILE A 76 -3.43 13.46 5.91
N PRO A 77 -4.49 12.73 5.52
CA PRO A 77 -5.02 11.62 6.32
C PRO A 77 -3.96 10.50 6.43
N PRO A 78 -3.95 9.70 7.51
CA PRO A 78 -3.15 8.47 7.62
C PRO A 78 -3.19 7.56 6.38
N ALA A 79 -4.26 7.66 5.57
CA ALA A 79 -4.40 6.98 4.29
C ALA A 79 -3.23 7.22 3.31
N ALA A 80 -2.70 8.44 3.17
CA ALA A 80 -1.63 8.65 2.19
C ALA A 80 -0.28 8.09 2.65
N GLU A 81 0.01 8.15 3.95
CA GLU A 81 1.21 7.50 4.50
C GLU A 81 1.14 5.98 4.27
N SER A 82 -0.05 5.39 4.48
CA SER A 82 -0.36 4.00 4.12
C SER A 82 -0.18 3.74 2.62
N ASP A 83 -0.56 4.70 1.76
CA ASP A 83 -0.36 4.58 0.32
C ASP A 83 1.12 4.50 -0.10
N LEU A 84 1.99 5.27 0.55
CA LEU A 84 3.43 5.19 0.31
C LEU A 84 4.00 3.86 0.85
N LEU A 85 3.63 3.50 2.07
CA LEU A 85 4.14 2.29 2.74
C LEU A 85 3.82 1.02 1.96
N ARG A 86 2.63 0.90 1.36
CA ARG A 86 2.30 -0.30 0.57
C ARG A 86 3.23 -0.50 -0.61
N LEU A 87 3.56 0.57 -1.34
CA LEU A 87 4.46 0.49 -2.49
C LEU A 87 5.87 0.13 -2.03
N MET A 88 6.35 0.75 -0.94
CA MET A 88 7.69 0.47 -0.40
C MET A 88 7.82 -0.97 0.09
N LEU A 89 6.82 -1.50 0.80
CA LEU A 89 6.83 -2.88 1.27
C LEU A 89 6.71 -3.88 0.12
N LEU A 90 5.87 -3.62 -0.88
CA LEU A 90 5.74 -4.52 -2.04
C LEU A 90 6.99 -4.52 -2.93
N VAL A 91 7.64 -3.37 -3.14
CA VAL A 91 8.93 -3.32 -3.86
C VAL A 91 9.99 -4.13 -3.11
N ARG A 92 10.06 -4.00 -1.78
CA ARG A 92 11.11 -4.63 -0.98
C ARG A 92 10.88 -6.12 -0.73
N HIS A 93 9.65 -6.49 -0.37
CA HIS A 93 9.32 -7.83 0.13
C HIS A 93 8.34 -8.59 -0.77
N GLY A 94 7.66 -7.90 -1.70
CA GLY A 94 6.53 -8.47 -2.40
C GLY A 94 5.39 -8.85 -1.45
N GLY A 95 4.58 -9.79 -1.89
CA GLY A 95 3.45 -10.34 -1.16
C GLY A 95 2.16 -9.62 -1.52
N VAL A 96 1.24 -9.60 -0.56
CA VAL A 96 -0.09 -9.00 -0.70
C VAL A 96 -0.23 -7.86 0.30
N TRP A 97 -0.61 -6.69 -0.18
CA TRP A 97 -1.15 -5.63 0.67
C TRP A 97 -2.67 -5.77 0.72
N ALA A 98 -3.24 -5.70 1.92
CA ALA A 98 -4.68 -5.54 2.12
C ALA A 98 -4.95 -4.46 3.18
N ASP A 99 -5.78 -3.47 2.86
CA ASP A 99 -6.17 -2.44 3.83
C ASP A 99 -6.82 -3.08 5.07
N SER A 100 -6.60 -2.46 6.23
CA SER A 100 -7.03 -3.04 7.51
C SER A 100 -8.55 -3.15 7.68
N THR A 101 -9.34 -2.50 6.82
CA THR A 101 -10.80 -2.62 6.76
C THR A 101 -11.30 -3.59 5.68
N MET A 102 -10.40 -4.29 4.97
CA MET A 102 -10.77 -5.20 3.89
C MET A 102 -11.10 -6.59 4.43
N LEU A 103 -12.37 -7.00 4.32
CA LEU A 103 -12.83 -8.33 4.73
C LEU A 103 -12.43 -9.39 3.69
N CYS A 104 -11.70 -10.42 4.12
CA CYS A 104 -11.39 -11.58 3.29
C CYS A 104 -12.61 -12.50 3.19
N ARG A 105 -12.96 -12.91 1.97
CA ARG A 105 -14.10 -13.83 1.70
C ARG A 105 -13.71 -15.04 0.86
N ARG A 106 -12.46 -15.12 0.42
CA ARG A 106 -11.98 -16.17 -0.49
C ARG A 106 -10.47 -16.36 -0.32
N GLN A 107 -10.05 -17.61 -0.22
CA GLN A 107 -8.64 -18.00 -0.13
C GLN A 107 -7.84 -17.56 -1.38
N LEU A 108 -6.68 -16.95 -1.18
CA LEU A 108 -5.81 -16.43 -2.24
C LEU A 108 -5.35 -17.54 -3.19
N ASP A 109 -4.97 -18.70 -2.64
CA ASP A 109 -4.47 -19.84 -3.43
C ASP A 109 -5.48 -20.33 -4.50
N SER A 110 -6.78 -20.01 -4.34
CA SER A 110 -7.83 -20.41 -5.30
C SER A 110 -7.95 -19.52 -6.54
N TRP A 111 -7.28 -18.37 -6.58
CA TRP A 111 -7.48 -17.40 -7.67
C TRP A 111 -6.26 -16.56 -7.98
N LEU A 112 -5.48 -16.16 -6.96
CA LEU A 112 -4.38 -15.22 -7.13
C LEU A 112 -3.32 -15.74 -8.11
N PRO A 113 -2.85 -17.01 -8.05
CA PRO A 113 -1.82 -17.49 -8.99
C PRO A 113 -2.21 -17.37 -10.47
N ALA A 114 -3.48 -17.57 -10.80
CA ALA A 114 -3.99 -17.42 -12.16
C ALA A 114 -4.18 -15.94 -12.55
N ALA A 115 -4.54 -15.09 -11.58
CA ALA A 115 -4.76 -13.66 -11.81
C ALA A 115 -3.45 -12.86 -11.87
N SER A 116 -2.37 -13.36 -11.26
CA SER A 116 -1.08 -12.66 -11.12
C SER A 116 0.05 -13.34 -11.91
N ILE A 117 -0.24 -13.93 -13.07
CA ILE A 117 0.75 -14.63 -13.92
C ILE A 117 1.93 -13.72 -14.28
N SER A 118 1.67 -12.41 -14.43
CA SER A 118 2.68 -11.38 -14.72
C SER A 118 3.59 -11.04 -13.54
N GLY A 119 3.30 -11.55 -12.33
CA GLY A 119 3.99 -11.14 -11.10
C GLY A 119 3.31 -9.99 -10.35
N PHE A 120 2.19 -9.46 -10.85
CA PHE A 120 1.44 -8.39 -10.22
C PHE A 120 -0.07 -8.58 -10.39
N PHE A 121 -0.84 -8.14 -9.40
CA PHE A 121 -2.29 -8.05 -9.47
C PHE A 121 -2.83 -6.86 -8.66
N ALA A 122 -3.86 -6.22 -9.21
CA ALA A 122 -4.67 -5.22 -8.53
C ALA A 122 -6.11 -5.30 -9.03
N PHE A 123 -7.08 -4.89 -8.22
CA PHE A 123 -8.45 -4.73 -8.70
C PHE A 123 -8.59 -3.45 -9.52
N ALA A 124 -9.48 -3.46 -10.51
CA ALA A 124 -9.98 -2.25 -11.13
C ALA A 124 -11.21 -1.75 -10.35
N PRO A 125 -11.46 -0.43 -10.28
CA PRO A 125 -12.66 0.06 -9.64
C PRO A 125 -13.91 -0.20 -10.48
N GLU A 126 -15.03 -0.55 -9.84
CA GLU A 126 -16.29 -0.85 -10.52
C GLU A 126 -17.14 0.39 -10.79
N SER A 127 -17.24 1.31 -9.81
CA SER A 127 -18.03 2.53 -9.93
C SER A 127 -17.54 3.59 -8.94
N VAL A 128 -16.62 4.42 -9.42
CA VAL A 128 -16.11 5.59 -8.69
C VAL A 128 -16.32 6.82 -9.56
N PRO A 129 -16.80 7.95 -9.01
CA PRO A 129 -17.00 9.17 -9.80
C PRO A 129 -15.72 9.67 -10.47
N GLU A 130 -14.58 9.42 -9.84
CA GLU A 130 -13.26 9.79 -10.30
C GLU A 130 -12.67 8.66 -11.15
N LYS A 131 -12.19 8.97 -12.36
CA LYS A 131 -11.62 7.96 -13.26
C LYS A 131 -10.24 7.52 -12.80
N ILE A 132 -10.19 6.63 -11.82
CA ILE A 132 -8.95 5.96 -11.40
C ILE A 132 -8.84 4.59 -12.09
N PRO A 133 -7.63 4.16 -12.50
CA PRO A 133 -7.44 2.91 -13.25
C PRO A 133 -7.25 1.67 -12.36
N VAL A 134 -7.09 1.86 -11.04
CA VAL A 134 -6.64 0.83 -10.11
C VAL A 134 -7.24 1.04 -8.73
N MET A 135 -7.39 -0.02 -7.96
CA MET A 135 -7.69 0.01 -6.52
C MET A 135 -6.41 -0.33 -5.76
N SER A 136 -5.89 0.62 -4.99
CA SER A 136 -4.65 0.44 -4.21
C SER A 136 -4.89 -0.22 -2.85
N SER A 137 -6.14 -0.38 -2.43
CA SER A 137 -6.52 -1.02 -1.16
C SER A 137 -6.23 -2.52 -1.12
N PHE A 138 -5.98 -3.14 -2.27
CA PHE A 138 -5.47 -4.51 -2.42
C PHE A 138 -4.50 -4.57 -3.59
N LEU A 139 -3.27 -4.97 -3.31
CA LEU A 139 -2.22 -5.14 -4.32
C LEU A 139 -1.49 -6.44 -4.03
N ALA A 140 -1.12 -7.19 -5.06
CA ALA A 140 -0.26 -8.35 -4.95
C ALA A 140 0.92 -8.18 -5.91
N SER A 141 2.13 -8.48 -5.46
CA SER A 141 3.33 -8.25 -6.26
C SER A 141 4.44 -9.20 -5.87
N GLU A 142 5.23 -9.62 -6.86
CA GLU A 142 6.60 -10.08 -6.63
C GLU A 142 7.45 -8.93 -6.09
N PRO A 143 8.49 -9.23 -5.28
CA PRO A 143 9.46 -8.22 -4.90
C PRO A 143 10.12 -7.62 -6.15
N SER A 144 10.33 -6.31 -6.13
CA SER A 144 10.96 -5.55 -7.22
C SER A 144 10.25 -5.67 -8.58
N HIS A 145 8.95 -5.98 -8.60
CA HIS A 145 8.18 -6.02 -9.85
C HIS A 145 8.25 -4.67 -10.60
N PRO A 146 8.59 -4.64 -11.91
CA PRO A 146 8.89 -3.39 -12.64
C PRO A 146 7.81 -2.32 -12.54
N LEU A 147 6.53 -2.72 -12.65
CA LEU A 147 5.40 -1.80 -12.54
C LEU A 147 5.33 -1.13 -11.15
N VAL A 148 5.58 -1.87 -10.07
CA VAL A 148 5.49 -1.34 -8.70
C VAL A 148 6.70 -0.48 -8.38
N CYS A 149 7.88 -0.83 -8.90
CA CYS A 149 9.08 0.00 -8.83
C CYS A 149 8.86 1.35 -9.52
N ALA A 150 8.36 1.36 -10.75
CA ALA A 150 8.08 2.59 -11.49
C ALA A 150 6.98 3.43 -10.82
N TRP A 151 5.97 2.78 -10.23
CA TRP A 151 4.93 3.46 -9.47
C TRP A 151 5.50 4.13 -8.20
N LEU A 152 6.34 3.42 -7.44
CA LEU A 152 7.04 3.98 -6.29
C LEU A 152 7.97 5.14 -6.70
N GLU A 153 8.67 5.01 -7.82
CA GLU A 153 9.54 6.07 -8.34
C GLU A 153 8.73 7.33 -8.68
N LYS A 154 7.60 7.21 -9.38
CA LYS A 154 6.69 8.34 -9.63
C LYS A 154 6.18 8.97 -8.32
N ALA A 155 5.83 8.16 -7.32
CA ALA A 155 5.43 8.66 -6.00
C ALA A 155 6.56 9.46 -5.32
N CYS A 156 7.78 8.91 -5.32
CA CYS A 156 8.96 9.58 -4.79
C CYS A 156 9.25 10.91 -5.52
N LEU A 157 9.18 10.92 -6.85
CA LEU A 157 9.38 12.11 -7.67
C LEU A 157 8.30 13.16 -7.38
N HIS A 158 7.03 12.77 -7.30
CA HIS A 158 5.92 13.65 -7.01
C HIS A 158 6.12 14.35 -5.65
N TRP A 159 6.33 13.57 -4.59
CA TRP A 159 6.43 14.09 -3.22
C TRP A 159 7.76 14.78 -2.91
N SER A 160 8.81 14.51 -3.69
CA SER A 160 10.08 15.25 -3.61
C SER A 160 10.02 16.65 -4.25
N ARG A 161 9.00 16.95 -5.07
CA ARG A 161 8.82 18.30 -5.62
C ARG A 161 8.47 19.30 -4.51
N PRO A 162 9.01 20.53 -4.56
CA PRO A 162 8.60 21.60 -3.66
C PRO A 162 7.08 21.81 -3.68
N SER A 163 6.47 22.00 -2.51
CA SER A 163 5.01 22.15 -2.41
C SER A 163 4.46 23.31 -3.26
N ALA A 164 5.26 24.35 -3.51
CA ALA A 164 4.87 25.49 -4.34
C ALA A 164 4.69 25.16 -5.85
N THR A 165 5.30 24.08 -6.33
CA THR A 165 5.26 23.68 -7.75
C THR A 165 4.72 22.27 -7.97
N ARG A 166 4.32 21.59 -6.88
CA ARG A 166 3.77 20.24 -6.92
C ARG A 166 2.29 20.29 -7.30
N PRO A 167 1.85 19.57 -8.34
CA PRO A 167 0.42 19.43 -8.64
C PRO A 167 -0.32 18.84 -7.44
N ASP A 168 -1.49 19.38 -7.11
CA ASP A 168 -2.37 18.75 -6.12
C ASP A 168 -3.18 17.65 -6.80
N LEU A 169 -2.88 16.40 -6.45
CA LEU A 169 -3.59 15.22 -6.97
C LEU A 169 -4.68 14.73 -5.99
N GLY A 170 -4.94 15.47 -4.91
CA GLY A 170 -5.99 15.16 -3.95
C GLY A 170 -5.83 13.81 -3.25
N PHE A 171 -6.97 13.26 -2.81
CA PHE A 171 -7.02 12.01 -2.04
C PHE A 171 -6.51 10.81 -2.85
N PHE A 172 -6.82 10.74 -4.15
CA PHE A 172 -6.46 9.63 -5.05
C PHE A 172 -5.10 9.82 -5.73
N TRP A 173 -4.19 10.58 -5.12
CA TRP A 173 -2.88 10.90 -5.71
C TRP A 173 -2.12 9.67 -6.20
N VAL A 174 -2.15 8.58 -5.43
CA VAL A 174 -1.41 7.36 -5.77
C VAL A 174 -2.01 6.69 -7.01
N HIS A 175 -3.33 6.75 -7.17
CA HIS A 175 -4.04 6.18 -8.32
C HIS A 175 -3.85 7.01 -9.59
N HIS A 176 -3.82 8.34 -9.46
CA HIS A 176 -3.50 9.24 -10.59
C HIS A 176 -2.09 8.99 -11.12
N LEU A 177 -1.10 8.83 -10.24
CA LEU A 177 0.27 8.51 -10.65
C LEU A 177 0.36 7.15 -11.35
N PHE A 178 -0.46 6.17 -10.95
CA PHE A 178 -0.56 4.90 -11.68
C PHE A 178 -1.18 5.12 -13.07
N GLY A 179 -2.22 5.94 -13.18
CA GLY A 179 -2.87 6.28 -14.45
C GLY A 179 -1.91 6.92 -15.44
N GLU A 180 -1.09 7.85 -14.98
CA GLU A 180 -0.01 8.44 -15.79
C GLU A 180 0.97 7.37 -16.27
N LEU A 181 1.38 6.45 -15.39
CA LEU A 181 2.34 5.39 -15.71
C LEU A 181 1.86 4.43 -16.80
N VAL A 182 0.58 4.06 -16.79
CA VAL A 182 0.03 3.08 -17.74
C VAL A 182 -0.55 3.71 -19.02
N SER A 183 -0.53 5.05 -19.12
CA SER A 183 -0.94 5.79 -20.31
C SER A 183 0.22 6.22 -21.19
N GLU A 184 1.46 6.03 -20.74
CA GLU A 184 2.72 6.23 -21.48
C GLU A 184 2.99 5.07 -22.45
#